data_AF-A0A2E9Z7R5-F1
#
_entry.id   AF-A0A2E9Z7R5-F1
#
_cell.length_a   1.000
_cell.length_b   1.000
_cell.length_c   1.000
_cell.angle_alpha   90.00
_cell.angle_beta   90.00
_cell.angle_gamma   90.00
#
_symmetry.space_group_name_H-M   'P 1'
#
loop_
_entity.id
_entity.type
_entity.pdbx_description
1 polymer ?
#
loop_
_entity_poly.entity_id
_entity_poly.type
_entity_poly.pdbx_seq_one_letter_code
_entity_poly.pdbx_strand_id
1 'polypeptide(L)'
;MYDGNLLHNRFAYTFFKKRTLPIGNIITFRGPMKVEADGMIDHEDMLNNDYIYSDDAINFMWEIPGLDTFGAVAWQRLFNTSIANVLQSLIGAPIEVDGDDLIVHKEFTHGGIIQPKGKCSVSITHVKDGAALGHTGINITAGDEAPSFAYSTNLTDDQVKAFQDTVVEMFYAMNDDMFLATTKIISK
;
A
#
# COMPACT_ATOMS: atom_id res chain seq x y z
N MET A 1 8.23 -1.67 13.28
CA MET A 1 7.19 -0.63 13.31
C MET A 1 7.40 0.25 12.10
N TYR A 2 6.35 0.58 11.38
CA TYR A 2 6.35 1.56 10.30
C TYR A 2 5.95 2.93 10.85
N ASP A 3 6.75 3.94 10.55
CA ASP A 3 6.64 5.32 11.08
C ASP A 3 6.62 6.38 9.97
N GLY A 4 6.48 5.99 8.70
CA GLY A 4 6.46 6.89 7.54
C GLY A 4 7.84 7.34 7.02
N ASN A 5 8.86 7.33 7.88
CA ASN A 5 10.19 7.90 7.57
C ASN A 5 10.84 7.33 6.30
N LEU A 6 10.58 6.07 5.98
CA LEU A 6 11.23 5.41 4.85
C LEU A 6 10.82 6.01 3.49
N LEU A 7 9.63 6.61 3.37
CA LEU A 7 9.21 7.23 2.11
C LEU A 7 9.84 8.60 1.87
N HIS A 8 10.47 9.27 2.84
CA HIS A 8 11.02 10.62 2.62
C HIS A 8 12.25 10.64 1.70
N ASN A 9 12.86 9.48 1.45
CA ASN A 9 14.04 9.34 0.62
C ASN A 9 13.94 8.10 -0.25
N ARG A 10 14.65 8.11 -1.38
CA ARG A 10 14.85 6.91 -2.18
C ARG A 10 15.49 5.82 -1.33
N PHE A 11 14.91 4.63 -1.33
CA PHE A 11 15.27 3.55 -0.42
C PHE A 11 15.71 2.27 -1.13
N ALA A 12 15.38 2.09 -2.42
CA ALA A 12 15.64 0.83 -3.12
C ALA A 12 17.12 0.43 -3.08
N TYR A 13 18.04 1.35 -3.38
CA TYR A 13 19.48 1.05 -3.35
C TYR A 13 19.99 0.70 -1.94
N THR A 14 19.35 1.21 -0.89
CA THR A 14 19.69 0.89 0.50
C THR A 14 19.50 -0.60 0.78
N PHE A 15 18.40 -1.20 0.31
CA PHE A 15 18.07 -2.61 0.54
C PHE A 15 18.60 -3.56 -0.54
N PHE A 16 18.54 -3.18 -1.80
CA PHE A 16 18.84 -4.07 -2.93
C PHE A 16 20.28 -3.96 -3.44
N LYS A 17 20.96 -2.82 -3.21
CA LYS A 17 22.33 -2.56 -3.67
C LYS A 17 22.45 -2.81 -5.18
N LYS A 18 23.40 -3.65 -5.60
CA LYS A 18 23.61 -4.03 -7.01
C LYS A 18 22.45 -4.82 -7.64
N ARG A 19 21.44 -5.22 -6.86
CA ARG A 19 20.22 -5.88 -7.36
C ARG A 19 19.07 -4.91 -7.60
N THR A 20 19.27 -3.61 -7.40
CA THR A 20 18.25 -2.60 -7.66
C THR A 20 17.86 -2.63 -9.13
N LEU A 21 16.57 -2.82 -9.41
CA LEU A 21 16.04 -2.94 -10.77
C LEU A 21 15.58 -1.57 -11.33
N PRO A 22 15.75 -1.34 -12.65
CA PRO A 22 15.29 -0.10 -13.30
C PRO A 22 13.76 -0.04 -13.46
N ILE A 23 13.08 -1.19 -13.44
CA ILE A 23 11.60 -1.30 -13.50
C ILE A 23 10.94 -1.06 -12.12
N GLY A 24 11.71 -0.65 -11.12
CA GLY A 24 11.25 -0.45 -9.76
C GLY A 24 11.49 -1.64 -8.83
N ASN A 25 11.39 -1.38 -7.54
CA ASN A 25 11.67 -2.35 -6.48
C ASN A 25 10.63 -2.22 -5.38
N ILE A 26 10.27 -3.34 -4.75
CA ILE A 26 9.30 -3.39 -3.66
C ILE A 26 9.90 -4.12 -2.45
N ILE A 27 9.69 -3.58 -1.26
CA ILE A 27 9.90 -4.27 0.01
C ILE A 27 8.54 -4.54 0.64
N THR A 28 8.45 -5.66 1.38
CA THR A 28 7.29 -5.94 2.21
C THR A 28 7.69 -6.47 3.55
N PHE A 29 6.95 -6.09 4.59
CA PHE A 29 7.13 -6.58 5.95
C PHE A 29 5.82 -6.51 6.72
N ARG A 30 5.70 -7.34 7.75
CA ARG A 30 4.61 -7.28 8.73
C ARG A 30 5.07 -6.53 9.98
N GLY A 31 4.22 -5.68 10.53
CA GLY A 31 4.45 -5.05 11.81
C GLY A 31 3.49 -3.90 12.10
N PRO A 32 3.54 -3.35 13.31
CA PRO A 32 2.68 -2.23 13.71
C PRO A 32 2.98 -0.99 12.87
N MET A 33 1.97 -0.14 12.69
CA MET A 33 2.07 1.18 12.07
C MET A 33 1.71 2.24 13.10
N LYS A 34 2.55 3.26 13.22
CA LYS A 34 2.22 4.50 13.91
C LYS A 34 2.91 5.65 13.19
N VAL A 35 2.18 6.35 12.34
CA VAL A 35 2.67 7.52 11.61
C VAL A 35 2.10 8.76 12.25
N GLU A 36 2.98 9.53 12.87
CA GLU A 36 2.69 10.84 13.45
C GLU A 36 3.15 11.94 12.49
N ALA A 37 2.95 13.20 12.87
CA ALA A 37 3.20 14.37 12.03
C ALA A 37 4.59 14.38 11.35
N ASP A 38 5.65 13.93 12.04
CA ASP A 38 7.01 13.93 11.50
C ASP A 38 7.22 12.97 10.32
N GLY A 39 6.45 11.88 10.27
CA GLY A 39 6.52 10.88 9.20
C GLY A 39 5.36 10.97 8.20
N MET A 40 4.46 11.93 8.39
CA MET A 40 3.29 12.12 7.55
C MET A 40 3.67 12.84 6.26
N ILE A 41 3.23 12.29 5.13
CA ILE A 41 3.42 12.89 3.80
C ILE A 41 2.13 13.53 3.31
N ASP A 42 0.97 13.00 3.72
CA ASP A 42 -0.31 13.57 3.33
C ASP A 42 -0.53 14.92 4.03
N HIS A 43 -0.67 15.95 3.21
CA HIS A 43 -0.86 17.31 3.71
C HIS A 43 -2.28 17.51 4.27
N GLU A 44 -3.27 16.75 3.81
CA GLU A 44 -4.63 16.80 4.35
C GLU A 44 -4.67 16.23 5.77
N ASP A 45 -4.05 15.08 6.00
CA ASP A 45 -3.94 14.47 7.33
C ASP A 45 -3.20 15.41 8.31
N MET A 46 -2.14 16.08 7.83
CA MET A 46 -1.41 17.08 8.62
C MET A 46 -2.29 18.28 9.02
N LEU A 47 -3.14 18.76 8.13
CA LEU A 47 -4.05 19.87 8.41
C LEU A 47 -5.14 19.46 9.43
N ASN A 48 -5.55 18.20 9.40
CA ASN A 48 -6.55 17.65 10.31
C ASN A 48 -5.97 17.19 11.66
N ASN A 49 -4.64 17.15 11.81
CA ASN A 49 -3.93 16.52 12.92
C ASN A 49 -4.29 15.03 13.08
N ASP A 50 -4.51 14.36 11.95
CA ASP A 50 -4.76 12.93 11.90
C ASP A 50 -3.45 12.14 12.08
N TYR A 51 -3.60 10.86 12.42
CA TYR A 51 -2.49 9.92 12.52
C TYR A 51 -2.90 8.58 11.93
N ILE A 52 -1.91 7.81 11.50
CA ILE A 52 -2.12 6.45 10.98
C ILE A 52 -1.71 5.45 12.05
N TYR A 53 -2.61 4.51 12.35
CA TYR A 53 -2.38 3.48 13.36
C TYR A 53 -2.84 2.10 12.90
N SER A 54 -2.04 1.08 13.24
CA SER A 54 -2.46 -0.32 13.23
C SER A 54 -1.57 -1.14 14.18
N ASP A 55 -2.17 -1.98 15.02
CA ASP A 55 -1.43 -2.93 15.89
C ASP A 55 -0.59 -3.91 15.07
N ASP A 56 -1.12 -4.35 13.94
CA ASP A 56 -0.47 -5.29 13.04
C ASP A 56 -0.94 -5.11 11.60
N ALA A 57 0.00 -4.81 10.71
CA ALA A 57 -0.27 -4.58 9.31
C ALA A 57 0.81 -5.16 8.41
N ILE A 58 0.39 -5.48 7.18
CA ILE A 58 1.29 -5.77 6.08
C ILE A 58 1.62 -4.45 5.39
N ASN A 59 2.91 -4.14 5.26
CA ASN A 59 3.38 -2.94 4.61
C ASN A 59 4.01 -3.30 3.28
N PHE A 60 3.57 -2.66 2.20
CA PHE A 60 4.17 -2.72 0.87
C PHE A 60 4.77 -1.37 0.57
N MET A 61 6.07 -1.30 0.30
CA MET A 61 6.73 -0.05 -0.05
C MET A 61 7.47 -0.22 -1.35
N TRP A 62 7.18 0.63 -2.32
CA TRP A 62 7.71 0.53 -3.66
C TRP A 62 8.38 1.83 -4.09
N GLU A 63 9.42 1.69 -4.92
CA GLU A 63 10.14 2.78 -5.56
C GLU A 63 10.23 2.48 -7.06
N ILE A 64 9.69 3.36 -7.90
CA ILE A 64 9.68 3.22 -9.37
C ILE A 64 10.33 4.46 -10.01
N PRO A 65 11.50 4.32 -10.67
CA PRO A 65 12.14 5.42 -11.37
C PRO A 65 11.31 5.93 -12.55
N GLY A 66 11.37 7.24 -12.83
CA GLY A 66 10.89 7.81 -14.08
C GLY A 66 9.38 8.03 -14.20
N LEU A 67 8.61 7.79 -13.13
CA LEU A 67 7.21 8.21 -13.04
C LEU A 67 7.13 9.66 -12.55
N ASP A 68 6.32 10.47 -13.23
CA ASP A 68 5.91 11.78 -12.73
C ASP A 68 4.82 11.64 -11.66
N THR A 69 4.38 12.75 -11.06
CA THR A 69 3.40 12.71 -9.96
C THR A 69 2.07 12.10 -10.40
N PHE A 70 1.63 12.36 -11.64
CA PHE A 70 0.38 11.82 -12.15
C PHE A 70 0.50 10.32 -12.42
N GLY A 71 1.59 9.88 -13.03
CA GLY A 71 1.92 8.47 -13.23
C GLY A 71 2.10 7.71 -11.92
N ALA A 72 2.67 8.34 -10.90
CA ALA A 72 2.78 7.77 -9.56
C ALA A 72 1.40 7.50 -8.93
N VAL A 73 0.50 8.49 -8.98
CA VAL A 73 -0.89 8.32 -8.51
C VAL A 73 -1.61 7.26 -9.34
N ALA A 74 -1.54 7.33 -10.67
CA ALA A 74 -2.18 6.33 -11.54
C ALA A 74 -1.70 4.90 -11.24
N TRP A 75 -0.39 4.72 -11.04
CA TRP A 75 0.19 3.43 -10.67
C TRP A 75 -0.27 3.00 -9.27
N GLN A 76 -0.31 3.90 -8.28
CA GLN A 76 -0.83 3.60 -6.93
C GLN A 76 -2.27 3.06 -7.00
N ARG A 77 -3.14 3.68 -7.79
CA ARG A 77 -4.54 3.22 -7.96
C ARG A 77 -4.61 1.85 -8.66
N LEU A 78 -3.79 1.62 -9.69
CA LEU A 78 -3.69 0.32 -10.36
C LEU A 78 -3.18 -0.79 -9.41
N PHE A 79 -2.15 -0.49 -8.64
CA PHE A 79 -1.58 -1.41 -7.67
C PHE A 79 -2.57 -1.75 -6.57
N ASN A 80 -3.25 -0.76 -6.00
CA ASN A 80 -4.29 -0.98 -4.99
C ASN A 80 -5.48 -1.77 -5.53
N THR A 81 -5.86 -1.54 -6.79
CA THR A 81 -6.89 -2.36 -7.46
C THR A 81 -6.46 -3.82 -7.58
N SER A 82 -5.19 -4.05 -7.90
CA SER A 82 -4.66 -5.41 -8.04
C SER A 82 -4.51 -6.09 -6.69
N ILE A 83 -4.09 -5.36 -5.65
CA ILE A 83 -4.11 -5.82 -4.25
C ILE A 83 -5.52 -6.21 -3.82
N ALA A 84 -6.53 -5.38 -4.09
CA ALA A 84 -7.93 -5.68 -3.74
C ALA A 84 -8.41 -6.99 -4.36
N ASN A 85 -8.04 -7.25 -5.63
CA ASN A 85 -8.38 -8.49 -6.33
C ASN A 85 -7.77 -9.74 -5.68
N VAL A 86 -6.56 -9.65 -5.14
CA VAL A 86 -5.94 -10.77 -4.40
C VAL A 86 -6.58 -10.88 -3.00
N LEU A 87 -6.78 -9.76 -2.33
CA LEU A 87 -7.24 -9.70 -0.94
C LEU A 87 -8.69 -10.18 -0.77
N GLN A 88 -9.59 -9.88 -1.72
CA GLN A 88 -11.01 -10.26 -1.63
C GLN A 88 -11.19 -11.77 -1.45
N SER A 89 -10.34 -12.59 -2.10
CA SER A 89 -10.40 -14.05 -2.03
C SER A 89 -9.98 -14.58 -0.67
N LEU A 90 -9.10 -13.87 0.04
CA LEU A 90 -8.63 -14.24 1.37
C LEU A 90 -9.65 -13.83 2.46
N ILE A 91 -10.28 -12.66 2.30
CA ILE A 91 -11.28 -12.14 3.25
C ILE A 91 -12.64 -12.82 3.07
N GLY A 92 -12.95 -13.27 1.85
CA GLY A 92 -14.26 -13.81 1.49
C GLY A 92 -15.36 -12.76 1.49
N ALA A 93 -15.04 -11.52 1.09
CA ALA A 93 -15.98 -10.42 0.99
C ALA A 93 -15.61 -9.48 -0.17
N PRO A 94 -16.59 -8.77 -0.78
CA PRO A 94 -16.30 -7.77 -1.80
C PRO A 94 -15.42 -6.64 -1.25
N ILE A 95 -14.50 -6.15 -2.08
CA ILE A 95 -13.65 -5.00 -1.78
C ILE A 95 -13.90 -3.93 -2.84
N GLU A 96 -14.27 -2.74 -2.39
CA GLU A 96 -14.38 -1.51 -3.19
C GLU A 96 -13.05 -0.76 -3.13
N VAL A 97 -12.58 -0.28 -4.27
CA VAL A 97 -11.42 0.61 -4.37
C VAL A 97 -11.97 2.02 -4.51
N ASP A 98 -11.93 2.80 -3.44
CA ASP A 98 -12.38 4.19 -3.41
C ASP A 98 -11.15 5.10 -3.39
N GLY A 99 -10.74 5.55 -4.57
CA GLY A 99 -9.44 6.16 -4.74
C GLY A 99 -8.32 5.16 -4.43
N ASP A 100 -7.64 5.36 -3.30
CA ASP A 100 -6.52 4.55 -2.80
C ASP A 100 -6.86 3.80 -1.52
N ASP A 101 -8.08 3.97 -1.05
CA ASP A 101 -8.62 3.22 0.07
C ASP A 101 -9.28 1.92 -0.41
N LEU A 102 -9.07 0.85 0.36
CA LEU A 102 -9.67 -0.46 0.15
C LEU A 102 -10.77 -0.69 1.19
N ILE A 103 -12.02 -0.67 0.75
CA ILE A 103 -13.20 -0.76 1.60
C ILE A 103 -13.80 -2.17 1.51
N VAL A 104 -13.78 -2.90 2.62
CA VAL A 104 -14.33 -4.25 2.73
C VAL A 104 -15.82 -4.15 3.04
N HIS A 105 -16.66 -4.72 2.18
CA HIS A 105 -18.11 -4.79 2.35
C HIS A 105 -18.50 -5.99 3.22
N LYS A 106 -18.23 -5.87 4.52
CA LYS A 106 -18.56 -6.89 5.54
C LYS A 106 -18.80 -6.22 6.87
N GLU A 107 -19.92 -6.57 7.51
CA GLU A 107 -20.26 -6.07 8.84
C GLU A 107 -19.17 -6.46 9.85
N PHE A 108 -18.76 -5.50 10.67
CA PHE A 108 -17.82 -5.70 11.76
C PHE A 108 -18.13 -4.76 12.92
N THR A 109 -17.55 -5.04 14.09
CA THR A 109 -17.66 -4.19 15.26
C THR A 109 -16.28 -3.68 15.64
N HIS A 110 -16.15 -2.36 15.83
CA HIS A 110 -14.93 -1.71 16.30
C HIS A 110 -15.29 -0.60 17.28
N GLY A 111 -14.61 -0.54 18.43
CA GLY A 111 -14.93 0.44 19.48
C GLY A 111 -16.39 0.38 19.97
N GLY A 112 -17.04 -0.78 19.89
CA GLY A 112 -18.45 -0.98 20.24
C GLY A 112 -19.46 -0.45 19.21
N ILE A 113 -19.01 0.01 18.04
CA ILE A 113 -19.85 0.49 16.95
C ILE A 113 -19.89 -0.58 15.85
N ILE A 114 -21.11 -0.95 15.42
CA ILE A 114 -21.32 -1.84 14.28
C ILE A 114 -21.25 -1.01 13.00
N GLN A 115 -20.38 -1.43 12.09
CA GLN A 115 -20.16 -0.79 10.79
C GLN A 115 -20.52 -1.78 9.67
N PRO A 116 -21.25 -1.36 8.62
CA PRO A 116 -21.64 -2.26 7.52
C PRO A 116 -20.47 -2.55 6.56
N LYS A 117 -19.48 -1.66 6.49
CA LYS A 117 -18.27 -1.75 5.69
C LYS A 117 -17.14 -0.99 6.37
N GLY A 118 -15.89 -1.34 6.10
CA GLY A 118 -14.75 -0.70 6.75
C GLY A 118 -13.50 -0.63 5.87
N LYS A 119 -12.64 0.34 6.16
CA LYS A 119 -11.38 0.55 5.46
C LYS A 119 -10.30 -0.37 5.99
N CYS A 120 -9.74 -1.23 5.15
CA CYS A 120 -8.67 -2.15 5.55
C CYS A 120 -7.26 -1.68 5.18
N SER A 121 -7.13 -0.50 4.57
CA SER A 121 -5.85 -0.01 4.07
C SER A 121 -5.55 1.44 4.44
N VAL A 122 -4.27 1.77 4.31
CA VAL A 122 -3.77 3.14 4.12
C VAL A 122 -2.85 3.14 2.91
N SER A 123 -2.79 4.22 2.17
CA SER A 123 -1.92 4.31 1.01
C SER A 123 -1.49 5.74 0.76
N ILE A 124 -0.27 5.92 0.28
CA ILE A 124 0.25 7.23 -0.11
C ILE A 124 1.28 7.05 -1.22
N THR A 125 1.40 8.05 -2.09
CA THR A 125 2.48 8.12 -3.07
C THR A 125 2.91 9.55 -3.32
N HIS A 126 4.19 9.73 -3.61
CA HIS A 126 4.75 11.01 -4.05
C HIS A 126 6.00 10.77 -4.90
N VAL A 127 6.55 11.82 -5.50
CA VAL A 127 7.77 11.74 -6.30
C VAL A 127 8.92 12.45 -5.58
N LYS A 128 10.07 11.76 -5.50
CA LYS A 128 11.29 12.26 -4.91
C LYS A 128 12.48 11.89 -5.79
N ASP A 129 13.30 12.89 -6.14
CA ASP A 129 14.55 12.73 -6.88
C ASP A 129 14.42 11.84 -8.14
N GLY A 130 13.34 12.07 -8.90
CA GLY A 130 13.05 11.38 -10.17
C GLY A 130 12.50 9.96 -10.02
N ALA A 131 12.07 9.55 -8.83
CA ALA A 131 11.40 8.27 -8.59
C ALA A 131 10.09 8.48 -7.85
N ALA A 132 9.06 7.73 -8.22
CA ALA A 132 7.84 7.59 -7.45
C ALA A 132 8.09 6.65 -6.26
N LEU A 133 7.70 7.08 -5.07
CA LEU A 133 7.77 6.33 -3.83
C LEU A 133 6.36 6.21 -3.28
N GLY A 134 5.94 4.98 -3.00
CA GLY A 134 4.63 4.77 -2.38
C GLY A 134 4.60 3.64 -1.38
N HIS A 135 3.56 3.70 -0.57
CA HIS A 135 3.27 2.76 0.49
C HIS A 135 1.81 2.36 0.40
N THR A 136 1.54 1.08 0.61
CA THR A 136 0.21 0.56 0.90
C THR A 136 0.32 -0.31 2.15
N GLY A 137 -0.37 0.08 3.22
CA GLY A 137 -0.54 -0.71 4.44
C GLY A 137 -1.87 -1.45 4.42
N ILE A 138 -1.90 -2.71 4.85
CA ILE A 138 -3.12 -3.52 4.99
C ILE A 138 -3.23 -3.99 6.44
N ASN A 139 -4.32 -3.63 7.11
CA ASN A 139 -4.57 -3.95 8.51
C ASN A 139 -4.83 -5.45 8.67
N ILE A 140 -3.98 -6.15 9.42
CA ILE A 140 -4.30 -7.49 9.95
C ILE A 140 -5.17 -7.29 11.19
N THR A 141 -4.68 -6.46 12.11
CA THR A 141 -5.38 -6.00 13.31
C THR A 141 -5.26 -4.47 13.38
N ALA A 142 -6.40 -3.78 13.25
CA ALA A 142 -6.44 -2.32 13.30
C ALA A 142 -6.08 -1.78 14.70
N GLY A 143 -6.56 -2.44 15.76
CA GLY A 143 -6.28 -2.03 17.14
C GLY A 143 -7.18 -0.89 17.64
N ASP A 144 -7.23 -0.71 18.95
CA ASP A 144 -8.22 0.18 19.59
C ASP A 144 -7.96 1.68 19.33
N GLU A 145 -6.71 2.06 19.00
CA GLU A 145 -6.36 3.44 18.63
C GLU A 145 -6.70 3.74 17.16
N ALA A 146 -7.03 2.74 16.34
CA ALA A 146 -7.45 3.01 14.97
C ALA A 146 -8.87 3.60 14.91
N PRO A 147 -9.17 4.44 13.89
CA PRO A 147 -10.51 4.98 13.70
C PRO A 147 -11.59 3.90 13.66
N SER A 148 -12.82 4.23 14.07
CA SER A 148 -13.92 3.25 14.16
C SER A 148 -14.35 2.61 12.84
N PHE A 149 -13.93 3.15 11.71
CA PHE A 149 -14.14 2.57 10.39
C PHE A 149 -13.01 1.63 9.94
N ALA A 150 -11.93 1.50 10.71
CA ALA A 150 -10.79 0.66 10.36
C ALA A 150 -11.14 -0.82 10.48
N TYR A 151 -10.98 -1.55 9.38
CA TYR A 151 -11.30 -2.95 9.25
C TYR A 151 -10.07 -3.82 9.52
N SER A 152 -10.20 -4.81 10.40
CA SER A 152 -9.19 -5.84 10.63
C SER A 152 -9.42 -7.01 9.67
N THR A 153 -8.46 -7.31 8.79
CA THR A 153 -8.59 -8.43 7.84
C THR A 153 -8.51 -9.79 8.53
N ASN A 154 -7.90 -9.87 9.72
CA ASN A 154 -7.74 -11.11 10.50
C ASN A 154 -7.09 -12.24 9.70
N LEU A 155 -6.21 -11.91 8.75
CA LEU A 155 -5.45 -12.90 8.01
C LEU A 155 -4.54 -13.68 8.95
N THR A 156 -4.50 -15.00 8.76
CA THR A 156 -3.55 -15.89 9.42
C THR A 156 -2.13 -15.68 8.89
N ASP A 157 -1.12 -16.13 9.64
CA ASP A 157 0.29 -16.00 9.24
C ASP A 157 0.57 -16.61 7.86
N ASP A 158 -0.02 -17.76 7.55
CA ASP A 158 0.11 -18.41 6.25
C ASP A 158 -0.53 -17.58 5.12
N GLN A 159 -1.72 -17.02 5.38
CA GLN A 159 -2.38 -16.12 4.43
C GLN A 159 -1.59 -14.83 4.22
N VAL A 160 -1.03 -14.26 5.27
CA VAL A 160 -0.16 -13.08 5.20
C VAL A 160 1.03 -13.37 4.29
N LYS A 161 1.73 -14.50 4.52
CA LYS A 161 2.89 -14.87 3.72
C LYS A 161 2.52 -15.08 2.25
N ALA A 162 1.46 -15.86 1.99
CA ALA A 162 0.99 -16.10 0.63
C ALA A 162 0.58 -14.80 -0.09
N PHE A 163 -0.09 -13.89 0.63
CA PHE A 163 -0.49 -12.60 0.11
C PHE A 163 0.72 -11.72 -0.23
N GLN A 164 1.70 -11.63 0.67
CA GLN A 164 2.93 -10.88 0.43
C GLN A 164 3.67 -11.37 -0.81
N ASP A 165 3.84 -12.70 -0.95
CA ASP A 165 4.54 -13.29 -2.08
C ASP A 165 3.79 -13.03 -3.40
N THR A 166 2.46 -13.18 -3.39
CA THR A 166 1.61 -12.91 -4.55
C THR A 166 1.69 -11.45 -4.99
N VAL A 167 1.62 -10.50 -4.05
CA VAL A 167 1.68 -9.06 -4.36
C VAL A 167 3.06 -8.66 -4.87
N VAL A 168 4.14 -9.24 -4.33
CA VAL A 168 5.50 -8.99 -4.81
C VAL A 168 5.72 -9.53 -6.22
N GLU A 169 5.25 -10.74 -6.52
CA GLU A 169 5.31 -11.30 -7.88
C GLU A 169 4.50 -10.44 -8.86
N MET A 170 3.28 -10.08 -8.48
CA MET A 170 2.39 -9.22 -9.25
C MET A 170 3.02 -7.85 -9.53
N PHE A 171 3.68 -7.22 -8.55
CA PHE A 171 4.40 -5.95 -8.73
C PHE A 171 5.43 -6.04 -9.85
N TYR A 172 6.31 -7.05 -9.80
CA TYR A 172 7.37 -7.19 -10.79
C TYR A 172 6.82 -7.58 -12.16
N ALA A 173 5.84 -8.48 -12.23
CA ALA A 173 5.20 -8.88 -13.48
C ALA A 173 4.51 -7.68 -14.17
N MET A 174 3.79 -6.86 -13.39
CA MET A 174 3.11 -5.67 -13.91
C MET A 174 4.11 -4.64 -14.45
N ASN A 175 5.17 -4.34 -13.69
CA ASN A 175 6.15 -3.35 -14.12
C ASN A 175 6.99 -3.82 -15.32
N ASP A 176 7.31 -5.11 -15.40
CA ASP A 176 7.99 -5.68 -16.56
C ASP A 176 7.12 -5.61 -17.82
N ASP A 177 5.84 -6.03 -17.74
CA ASP A 177 4.92 -5.94 -18.88
C ASP A 177 4.70 -4.49 -19.32
N MET A 178 4.51 -3.56 -18.38
CA MET A 178 4.40 -2.13 -18.67
C MET A 178 5.65 -1.61 -19.38
N PHE A 179 6.84 -1.96 -18.89
CA PHE A 179 8.10 -1.58 -19.54
C PHE A 179 8.16 -2.12 -20.97
N LEU A 180 7.93 -3.43 -21.17
CA LEU A 180 7.90 -4.04 -22.50
C LEU A 180 6.88 -3.36 -23.41
N ALA A 181 5.70 -3.00 -22.88
CA ALA A 181 4.67 -2.30 -23.61
C ALA A 181 5.13 -0.93 -24.13
N THR A 182 5.99 -0.21 -23.41
CA THR A 182 6.56 1.06 -23.90
C THR A 182 7.49 0.87 -25.11
N THR A 183 8.15 -0.29 -25.22
CA THR A 183 9.16 -0.55 -26.26
C THR A 183 8.58 -1.09 -27.56
N LYS A 184 7.36 -1.65 -27.50
CA LYS A 184 6.69 -2.30 -28.65
C LYS A 184 5.76 -1.36 -29.43
N ILE A 185 5.87 -0.05 -29.22
CA ILE A 185 5.05 0.97 -29.87
C ILE A 185 5.75 1.49 -31.13
N ILE A 186 5.08 1.38 -32.28
CA ILE A 186 5.51 2.03 -33.52
C ILE A 186 4.83 3.40 -33.59
N SER A 187 5.57 4.46 -33.27
CA SER A 187 5.14 5.85 -33.45
C SER A 187 5.66 6.36 -34.80
N LYS A 188 4.80 6.96 -35.61
CA LYS A 188 5.15 7.59 -36.90
C LYS A 188 5.13 9.11 -36.76
#